data_AF-A0A382EVZ5-F1
#
_entry.id   AF-A0A382EVZ5-F1
#
_cell.length_a   1.000
_cell.length_b   1.000
_cell.length_c   1.000
_cell.angle_alpha   90.00
_cell.angle_beta   90.00
_cell.angle_gamma   90.00
#
_symmetry.space_group_name_H-M   'P 1'
#
loop_
_entity.id
_entity.type
_entity.pdbx_description
1 polymer ?
#
loop_
_entity_poly.entity_id
_entity_poly.type
_entity_poly.pdbx_seq_one_letter_code
_entity_poly.pdbx_strand_id
1 'polypeptide(L)'
;ALALILALMIRIQLIPDLVLQVDIIASFIYILINVNILLGVFNLLPLPPLDGFKVVLGFLPTRLAHSVSGFERYGAIPLFGILIVDMAFEKINIFNTLIGKPVGFTVELMLNITGRV
;
A
#
# COMPACT_ATOMS: atom_id res chain seq x y z
N ALA A 1 0.58 -0.44 -10.02
CA ALA A 1 0.26 -0.59 -11.46
C ALA A 1 -0.91 -1.55 -11.68
N LEU A 2 -0.85 -2.81 -11.20
CA LEU A 2 -1.90 -3.80 -11.43
C LEU A 2 -3.30 -3.39 -10.93
N ALA A 3 -3.41 -2.86 -9.70
CA ALA A 3 -4.70 -2.36 -9.17
C ALA A 3 -5.35 -1.30 -10.08
N LEU A 4 -4.52 -0.39 -10.62
CA LEU A 4 -4.99 0.68 -11.51
C LEU A 4 -5.43 0.13 -12.87
N ILE A 5 -4.69 -0.83 -13.41
CA ILE A 5 -5.06 -1.52 -14.65
C ILE A 5 -6.40 -2.23 -14.49
N LEU A 6 -6.58 -2.98 -13.40
CA LEU A 6 -7.84 -3.68 -13.12
C LEU A 6 -9.01 -2.70 -12.94
N ALA A 7 -8.81 -1.60 -12.20
CA ALA A 7 -9.83 -0.55 -12.05
C ALA A 7 -10.21 0.10 -13.40
N LEU A 8 -9.24 0.36 -14.27
CA LEU A 8 -9.47 0.92 -15.60
C LEU A 8 -10.22 -0.07 -16.51
N MET A 9 -9.89 -1.36 -16.45
CA MET A 9 -10.58 -2.41 -17.20
C MET A 9 -12.06 -2.51 -16.81
N ILE A 10 -12.38 -2.35 -15.53
CA ILE A 10 -13.77 -2.27 -15.05
C ILE A 10 -14.46 -1.03 -15.63
N ARG A 11 -13.81 0.14 -15.58
CA ARG A 11 -14.40 1.39 -16.08
C ARG A 11 -14.69 1.38 -17.58
N ILE A 12 -13.79 0.81 -18.38
CA ILE A 12 -13.96 0.77 -19.85
C ILE A 12 -14.96 -0.35 -20.25
N GLN A 13 -15.61 -1.02 -19.29
CA GLN A 13 -16.51 -2.17 -19.52
C GLN A 13 -15.83 -3.31 -20.27
N LEU A 14 -14.49 -3.37 -20.21
CA LEU A 14 -13.71 -4.43 -20.84
C LEU A 14 -13.96 -5.77 -20.14
N ILE A 15 -14.33 -5.73 -18.86
CA ILE A 15 -14.88 -6.85 -18.11
C ILE A 15 -16.41 -6.75 -18.20
N PRO A 16 -17.11 -7.69 -18.88
CA PRO A 16 -18.55 -7.66 -18.98
C PRO A 16 -19.21 -7.68 -17.59
N ASP A 17 -20.29 -6.93 -17.41
CA ASP A 17 -21.03 -6.89 -16.13
C ASP A 17 -21.50 -8.29 -15.68
N LEU A 18 -21.75 -9.21 -16.63
CA LEU A 18 -22.05 -10.62 -16.34
C LEU A 18 -20.93 -11.34 -15.57
N VAL A 19 -19.67 -11.01 -15.84
CA VAL A 19 -18.50 -11.62 -15.17
C VAL A 19 -18.38 -11.10 -13.74
N LEU A 20 -18.77 -9.84 -13.51
CA LEU A 20 -18.82 -9.22 -12.17
C LEU A 20 -20.05 -9.65 -11.36
N GLN A 21 -21.06 -10.27 -11.97
CA GLN A 21 -22.20 -10.88 -11.27
C GLN A 21 -21.85 -12.25 -10.68
N VAL A 22 -20.71 -12.84 -11.07
CA VAL A 22 -20.20 -14.05 -10.43
C VAL A 22 -19.50 -13.64 -9.13
N ASP A 23 -20.16 -13.85 -7.99
CA ASP A 23 -19.71 -13.41 -6.66
C ASP A 23 -18.25 -13.77 -6.37
N ILE A 24 -17.79 -14.95 -6.79
CA ILE A 24 -16.41 -15.42 -6.58
C ILE A 24 -15.41 -14.57 -7.37
N ILE A 25 -15.71 -14.25 -8.63
CA ILE A 25 -14.80 -13.49 -9.51
C ILE A 25 -14.74 -12.03 -9.04
N ALA A 26 -15.90 -11.45 -8.72
CA ALA A 26 -15.97 -10.10 -8.18
C ALA A 26 -15.19 -9.96 -6.85
N SER A 27 -15.37 -10.94 -5.94
CA SER A 27 -14.64 -10.98 -4.67
C SER A 27 -13.14 -11.13 -4.88
N PHE A 28 -12.72 -11.98 -5.82
CA PHE A 28 -11.31 -12.18 -6.14
C PHE A 28 -10.66 -10.91 -6.69
N ILE A 29 -11.31 -10.22 -7.63
CA ILE A 29 -10.84 -8.95 -8.19
C ILE A 29 -10.76 -7.89 -7.09
N TYR A 30 -11.77 -7.82 -6.23
CA TYR A 30 -11.78 -6.88 -5.10
C TYR A 30 -10.60 -7.13 -4.14
N ILE A 31 -10.35 -8.39 -3.76
CA ILE A 31 -9.21 -8.76 -2.91
C ILE A 31 -7.89 -8.40 -3.61
N LEU A 32 -7.74 -8.72 -4.89
CA LEU A 32 -6.52 -8.40 -5.65
C LEU A 32 -6.23 -6.90 -5.67
N ILE A 33 -7.26 -6.08 -5.91
CA ILE A 33 -7.11 -4.61 -5.91
C ILE A 33 -6.67 -4.14 -4.52
N ASN A 34 -7.34 -4.59 -3.46
CA ASN A 34 -7.02 -4.19 -2.09
C ASN A 34 -5.61 -4.62 -1.67
N VAL A 35 -5.20 -5.86 -1.97
CA VAL A 35 -3.85 -6.36 -1.65
C VAL A 35 -2.78 -5.55 -2.40
N ASN A 36 -2.99 -5.22 -3.67
CA ASN A 36 -2.05 -4.41 -4.44
C ASN A 36 -1.96 -2.97 -3.93
N ILE A 37 -3.08 -2.37 -3.52
CA ILE A 37 -3.08 -1.03 -2.90
C ILE A 37 -2.36 -1.08 -1.56
N LEU A 38 -2.66 -2.06 -0.72
CA LEU A 38 -2.01 -2.26 0.57
C LEU A 38 -0.50 -2.43 0.43
N LEU A 39 -0.04 -3.32 -0.47
CA LEU A 39 1.38 -3.51 -0.77
C LEU A 39 2.03 -2.24 -1.31
N GLY A 40 1.32 -1.50 -2.18
CA GLY A 40 1.80 -0.22 -2.71
C GLY A 40 2.01 0.82 -1.61
N VAL A 41 1.01 1.04 -0.76
CA VAL A 41 1.10 1.97 0.38
C VAL A 41 2.18 1.51 1.36
N PHE A 42 2.24 0.22 1.66
CA PHE A 42 3.28 -0.33 2.54
C PHE A 42 4.68 -0.05 1.99
N ASN A 43 4.92 -0.28 0.69
CA ASN A 43 6.20 0.01 0.06
C ASN A 43 6.55 1.50 0.00
N LEU A 44 5.62 2.41 0.24
CA LEU A 44 5.90 3.86 0.32
C LEU A 44 6.37 4.30 1.70
N LEU A 45 6.34 3.42 2.71
CA LEU A 45 6.80 3.77 4.05
C LEU A 45 8.31 4.02 4.07
N PRO A 46 8.78 5.08 4.75
CA PRO A 46 10.19 5.44 4.83
C PRO A 46 10.94 4.57 5.85
N LEU A 47 10.82 3.24 5.73
CA LEU A 47 11.38 2.26 6.66
C LEU A 47 12.13 1.16 5.90
N PRO A 48 13.34 0.77 6.32
CA PRO A 48 14.01 -0.39 5.73
C PRO A 48 13.18 -1.67 5.92
N PRO A 49 13.14 -2.59 4.94
CA PRO A 49 13.81 -2.58 3.63
C PRO A 49 12.93 -2.03 2.49
N LEU A 50 11.86 -1.30 2.83
CA LEU A 50 10.82 -0.89 1.89
C LEU A 50 11.32 0.16 0.90
N ASP A 51 10.67 0.24 -0.25
CA ASP A 51 11.15 1.12 -1.33
C ASP A 51 11.07 2.60 -0.97
N GLY A 52 10.12 3.01 -0.12
CA GLY A 52 9.99 4.37 0.40
C GLY A 52 11.22 4.83 1.18
N PHE A 53 11.95 3.90 1.82
CA PHE A 53 13.22 4.20 2.46
C PHE A 53 14.28 4.61 1.44
N LYS A 54 14.39 3.88 0.33
CA LYS A 54 15.32 4.20 -0.76
C LYS A 54 14.96 5.52 -1.45
N VAL A 55 13.66 5.81 -1.58
CA VAL A 55 13.19 7.11 -2.06
C VAL A 55 13.70 8.23 -1.16
N VAL A 56 13.55 8.10 0.17
CA VAL A 56 14.07 9.09 1.14
C VAL A 56 15.60 9.21 1.04
N LEU A 57 16.33 8.11 0.88
CA LEU A 57 17.78 8.14 0.66
C LEU A 57 18.16 8.94 -0.59
N GLY A 58 17.38 8.84 -1.67
CA GLY A 58 17.60 9.61 -2.90
C GLY A 58 17.40 11.12 -2.75
N PHE A 59 16.60 11.56 -1.77
CA PHE A 59 16.41 12.97 -1.46
C PHE A 59 17.46 13.54 -0.49
N LEU A 60 18.24 12.69 0.17
CA LEU A 60 19.26 13.11 1.13
C LEU A 60 20.58 13.49 0.44
N PRO A 61 21.32 14.49 0.97
CA PRO A 61 22.70 14.76 0.55
C PRO A 61 23.58 13.51 0.66
N THR A 62 24.51 13.31 -0.28
CA THR A 62 25.32 12.09 -0.41
C THR A 62 25.95 11.59 0.89
N ARG A 63 26.43 12.51 1.74
CA ARG A 63 27.02 12.17 3.04
C ARG A 63 26.01 11.54 4.00
N LEU A 64 24.80 12.09 4.07
CA LEU A 64 23.71 11.57 4.91
C LEU A 64 23.15 10.28 4.31
N ALA A 65 22.97 10.22 2.99
CA ALA A 65 22.51 9.01 2.31
C ALA A 65 23.42 7.81 2.61
N HIS A 66 24.75 7.97 2.55
CA HIS A 66 25.70 6.90 2.91
C HIS A 66 25.64 6.50 4.39
N SER A 67 25.43 7.45 5.29
CA SER A 67 25.32 7.12 6.72
C SER A 67 24.02 6.38 7.02
N VAL A 68 22.92 6.76 6.36
CA VAL A 68 21.59 6.21 6.60
C VAL A 68 21.36 4.90 5.83
N SER A 69 21.98 4.71 4.65
CA SER A 69 21.87 3.45 3.89
C SER A 69 22.37 2.23 4.68
N GLY A 70 23.25 2.44 5.67
CA GLY A 70 23.69 1.38 6.58
C GLY A 70 22.55 0.73 7.38
N PHE A 71 21.38 1.39 7.51
CA PHE A 71 20.22 0.82 8.19
C PHE A 71 19.50 -0.27 7.38
N GLU A 72 19.77 -0.44 6.09
CA GLU A 72 19.18 -1.51 5.28
C GLU A 72 19.54 -2.91 5.80
N ARG A 73 20.70 -3.05 6.45
CA ARG A 73 21.16 -4.33 7.03
C ARG A 73 20.26 -4.89 8.13
N TYR A 74 19.43 -4.04 8.75
CA TYR A 74 18.49 -4.49 9.78
C TYR A 74 17.24 -5.15 9.19
N GLY A 75 17.07 -5.14 7.86
CA GLY A 75 15.95 -5.78 7.20
C GLY A 75 14.61 -5.30 7.78
N ALA A 76 13.72 -6.24 8.10
CA ALA A 76 12.39 -5.95 8.61
C ALA A 76 12.32 -5.68 10.12
N ILE A 77 13.45 -5.63 10.85
CA ILE A 77 13.46 -5.40 12.30
C ILE A 77 12.69 -4.13 12.71
N PRO A 78 12.86 -2.96 12.04
CA PRO A 78 12.11 -1.75 12.40
C PRO A 78 10.59 -1.91 12.23
N LEU A 79 10.15 -2.70 11.23
CA LEU A 79 8.73 -2.97 10.99
C LEU A 79 8.13 -3.82 12.12
N PHE A 80 8.84 -4.87 12.55
CA PHE A 80 8.42 -5.66 13.70
C PHE A 80 8.41 -4.83 14.99
N GLY A 81 9.39 -3.93 15.17
CA GLY A 81 9.40 -3.01 16.31
C GLY A 81 8.14 -2.15 16.36
N ILE A 82 7.75 -1.55 15.23
CA ILE A 82 6.51 -0.75 15.14
C ILE A 82 5.28 -1.61 15.39
N LEU A 83 5.20 -2.82 14.82
CA LEU A 83 4.09 -3.74 15.05
C LEU A 83 3.95 -4.10 16.53
N ILE A 84 5.05 -4.43 17.20
CA ILE A 84 5.06 -4.77 18.63
C ILE A 84 4.60 -3.57 19.46
N VAL A 85 5.06 -2.36 19.13
CA VAL A 85 4.63 -1.13 19.82
C VAL A 85 3.13 -0.87 19.61
N ASP A 86 2.63 -0.98 18.38
CA ASP A 86 1.21 -0.83 18.05
C ASP A 86 0.34 -1.84 18.81
N MET A 87 0.80 -3.09 18.92
CA MET A 87 0.11 -4.15 19.67
C MET A 87 0.21 -3.98 21.20
N ALA A 88 1.34 -3.49 21.72
CA ALA A 88 1.55 -3.31 23.15
C ALA A 88 0.77 -2.11 23.71
N PHE A 89 0.48 -1.12 22.87
CA PHE A 89 -0.22 0.10 23.25
C PHE A 89 -1.49 0.26 22.41
N GLU A 90 -2.60 -0.31 22.87
CA GLU A 90 -3.90 -0.30 22.14
C GLU A 90 -4.41 1.09 21.70
N LYS A 91 -3.96 2.17 22.37
CA LYS A 91 -4.32 3.55 21.99
C LYS A 91 -3.51 4.09 20.82
N ILE A 92 -2.32 3.53 20.60
CA ILE A 92 -1.39 3.94 19.57
C ILE A 92 -1.81 3.22 18.29
N ASN A 93 -2.65 3.89 17.49
CA ASN A 93 -3.14 3.38 16.22
C ASN A 93 -2.17 3.73 15.08
N ILE A 94 -0.89 3.36 15.21
CA ILE A 94 0.15 3.62 14.20
C ILE A 94 -0.22 2.90 12.91
N PHE A 95 -0.56 1.61 12.94
CA PHE A 95 -0.83 0.86 11.72
C PHE A 95 -2.00 1.46 10.94
N ASN A 96 -3.11 1.77 11.63
CA ASN A 96 -4.26 2.41 11.01
C ASN A 96 -3.93 3.82 10.46
N THR A 97 -3.14 4.60 11.18
CA THR A 97 -2.80 5.96 10.74
C THR A 97 -1.84 5.97 9.56
N LEU A 98 -0.84 5.09 9.60
CA LEU A 98 0.28 5.05 8.65
C LEU A 98 -0.06 4.26 7.38
N ILE A 99 -0.90 3.23 7.48
CA ILE A 99 -1.29 2.36 6.37
C ILE A 99 -2.78 2.45 6.10
N GLY A 100 -3.62 2.28 7.13
CA GLY A 100 -5.08 2.22 6.99
C GLY A 100 -5.68 3.46 6.30
N LYS A 101 -5.35 4.66 6.79
CA LYS A 101 -5.84 5.93 6.21
C LYS A 101 -5.40 6.13 4.75
N PRO A 102 -4.11 6.02 4.39
CA PRO A 102 -3.70 6.13 2.98
C PRO A 102 -4.29 5.04 2.07
N VAL A 103 -4.43 3.80 2.57
CA VAL A 103 -5.09 2.71 1.80
C VAL A 103 -6.54 3.07 1.54
N GLY A 104 -7.29 3.47 2.57
CA GLY A 104 -8.70 3.87 2.45
C GLY A 104 -8.89 5.01 1.45
N PHE A 105 -8.05 6.05 1.55
CA PHE A 105 -8.04 7.16 0.59
C PHE A 105 -7.76 6.69 -0.85
N THR A 106 -6.80 5.76 -1.03
CA THR A 106 -6.47 5.24 -2.36
C THR A 106 -7.60 4.37 -2.94
N VAL A 107 -8.25 3.57 -2.10
CA VAL A 107 -9.43 2.78 -2.49
C VAL A 107 -10.58 3.70 -2.89
N GLU A 108 -10.86 4.74 -2.10
CA GLU A 108 -11.90 5.74 -2.41
C GLU A 108 -11.62 6.45 -3.73
N LEU A 109 -10.37 6.88 -3.96
CA LEU A 109 -9.95 7.41 -5.25
C LEU A 109 -10.20 6.42 -6.39
N MET A 110 -9.89 5.14 -6.21
CA MET A 110 -10.14 4.12 -7.25
C MET A 110 -11.63 3.87 -7.50
N LEU A 111 -12.45 3.87 -6.46
CA LEU A 111 -13.90 3.71 -6.62
C LEU A 111 -14.52 4.90 -7.36
N ASN A 112 -14.10 6.12 -7.04
CA ASN A 112 -14.47 7.34 -7.76
C ASN A 112 -14.02 7.26 -9.23
N ILE A 113 -12.79 6.80 -9.48
CA ILE A 113 -12.30 6.59 -10.84
C ILE A 113 -13.11 5.53 -11.55
N THR A 114 -13.64 4.50 -10.88
CA THR A 114 -14.42 3.40 -11.51
C THR A 114 -15.86 3.82 -11.82
N GLY A 115 -16.33 4.97 -11.32
CA GLY A 115 -17.73 5.43 -11.49
C GLY A 115 -18.73 4.61 -10.67
N ARG A 116 -18.27 3.98 -9.59
CA ARG A 116 -19.09 3.16 -8.68
C ARG A 116 -19.52 3.91 -7.41
N VAL A 117 -19.31 5.22 -7.36
CA VAL A 117 -19.77 6.18 -6.34
C VAL A 117 -20.39 7.37 -7.07
#